data_AF-A0ABD6XEV8-F1
#
_entry.id   AF-A0ABD6XEV8-F1
#
_cell.length_a   1.000
_cell.length_b   1.000
_cell.length_c   1.000
_cell.angle_alpha   90.00
_cell.angle_beta   90.00
_cell.angle_gamma   90.00
#
_symmetry.space_group_name_H-M   'P 1'
#
loop_
_entity.id
_entity.type
_entity.pdbx_description
1 polymer ?
#
loop_
_entity_poly.entity_id
_entity_poly.type
_entity_poly.pdbx_seq_one_letter_code
_entity_poly.pdbx_strand_id
1 'polypeptide(L)' 'MILGYFKRYSFKVRCQVKTVTVDMNASYASLVKKLFPNANLLLIVFTLSKCLIELLISNEYG' A
#
# COMPACT_ATOMS: atom_id res chain seq x y z
N MET A 1 -12.16 -9.88 -0.79
CA MET A 1 -11.46 -8.82 -1.53
C MET A 1 -10.03 -8.54 -1.04
N ILE A 2 -9.73 -8.26 0.23
CA ILE A 2 -8.31 -8.31 0.71
C ILE A 2 -8.22 -8.50 2.24
N LEU A 3 -9.09 -7.81 2.98
CA LEU A 3 -9.21 -7.94 4.43
C LEU A 3 -9.54 -9.37 4.88
N GLY A 4 -10.48 -10.03 4.19
CA GLY A 4 -10.85 -11.43 4.47
C GLY A 4 -9.70 -12.40 4.24
N TYR A 5 -8.82 -12.13 3.27
CA TYR A 5 -7.63 -12.93 3.00
C TYR A 5 -6.60 -12.82 4.12
N PHE A 6 -6.48 -11.65 4.76
CA PHE A 6 -5.52 -11.48 5.86
C PHE A 6 -6.09 -11.86 7.23
N LYS A 7 -7.42 -11.87 7.41
CA LYS A 7 -8.07 -12.27 8.66
C LYS A 7 -7.89 -13.75 9.03
N ARG A 8 -7.54 -14.61 8.07
CA ARG A 8 -7.22 -16.03 8.35
C ARG A 8 -5.88 -16.23 9.05
N TYR A 9 -5.00 -15.22 9.06
CA TYR A 9 -3.77 -15.25 9.84
C TYR A 9 -4.05 -14.69 11.25
N SER A 10 -3.51 -15.39 12.25
CA SER A 10 -3.69 -14.99 13.65
C SER A 10 -3.11 -13.60 13.92
N PHE A 11 -3.67 -12.89 14.90
CA PHE A 11 -3.23 -11.55 15.25
C PHE A 11 -1.73 -11.50 15.60
N LYS A 12 -1.22 -12.52 16.30
CA LYS A 12 0.21 -12.66 16.62
C LYS A 12 1.10 -12.67 15.37
N VAL A 13 0.68 -13.32 14.30
CA VAL A 13 1.42 -13.37 13.03
C VAL A 13 1.35 -12.02 12.32
N ARG A 14 0.18 -11.37 12.33
CA ARG A 14 0.02 -10.04 11.72
C ARG A 14 0.84 -8.95 12.43
N CYS A 15 1.05 -9.06 13.74
CA CYS A 15 1.89 -8.15 14.52
C CYS A 15 3.40 -8.30 14.25
N GLN A 16 3.83 -9.37 13.58
CA GLN A 16 5.24 -9.58 13.21
C GLN A 16 5.59 -8.93 11.86
N VAL A 17 4.60 -8.45 11.13
CA VAL A 17 4.82 -7.74 9.87
C VAL A 17 5.44 -6.39 10.19
N LYS A 18 6.68 -6.17 9.72
CA LYS A 18 7.47 -4.96 9.99
C LYS A 18 7.19 -3.83 9.00
N THR A 19 6.92 -4.19 7.75
CA THR A 19 6.76 -3.22 6.66
C THR A 19 5.63 -3.68 5.76
N VAL A 20 4.70 -2.77 5.46
CA VAL A 20 3.66 -2.99 4.47
C VAL A 20 3.75 -1.86 3.45
N THR A 21 3.98 -2.25 2.20
CA THR A 21 3.97 -1.38 1.04
C THR A 21 2.61 -1.50 0.36
N VAL A 22 1.90 -0.38 0.22
CA VAL A 22 0.60 -0.34 -0.45
C VAL A 22 0.60 0.77 -1.47
N ASP A 23 0.22 0.45 -2.70
CA ASP A 23 0.09 1.38 -3.85
C ASP A 23 -1.35 1.94 -3.92
N MET A 24 -1.87 2.46 -2.80
CA MET A 24 -3.27 2.89 -2.76
C MET A 24 -3.45 4.29 -2.17
N ASN A 25 -4.48 4.96 -2.70
CA ASN A 25 -5.12 6.16 -2.16
C ASN A 25 -5.18 6.11 -0.62
N ALA A 26 -4.86 7.23 0.03
CA ALA A 26 -4.72 7.38 1.49
C ALA A 26 -5.90 6.82 2.31
N SER A 27 -7.08 6.69 1.70
CA SER A 27 -8.28 6.07 2.26
C SER A 27 -8.08 4.63 2.79
N TYR A 28 -7.10 3.86 2.27
CA TYR A 28 -6.83 2.50 2.76
C TYR A 28 -5.81 2.42 3.91
N ALA A 29 -5.10 3.50 4.21
CA ALA A 29 -4.07 3.54 5.25
C ALA A 29 -4.62 3.10 6.63
N SER A 30 -5.81 3.59 6.98
CA SER A 30 -6.49 3.26 8.24
C SER A 30 -6.89 1.78 8.34
N LEU A 31 -7.24 1.15 7.21
CA LEU A 31 -7.57 -0.27 7.15
C LEU A 31 -6.33 -1.16 7.27
N VAL A 32 -5.24 -0.75 6.64
CA VAL A 32 -3.96 -1.47 6.70
C VAL A 32 -3.38 -1.42 8.12
N LYS A 33 -3.51 -0.28 8.81
CA LYS A 33 -3.09 -0.14 10.21
C LYS A 33 -3.89 -1.05 11.17
N LYS A 34 -5.19 -1.27 10.90
CA LYS A 34 -6.01 -2.24 11.65
C LYS A 34 -5.60 -3.70 11.40
N LEU A 35 -5.08 -3.99 10.20
CA LEU A 35 -4.58 -5.32 9.86
C LEU A 35 -3.18 -5.58 10.40
N PHE A 36 -2.31 -4.57 10.39
CA PHE A 36 -0.90 -4.69 10.77
C PHE A 36 -0.52 -3.50 11.67
N PRO A 37 -0.82 -3.60 12.98
CA PRO A 37 -0.65 -2.46 13.89
C PRO A 37 0.81 -2.06 14.11
N ASN A 38 1.73 -3.02 14.01
CA ASN A 38 3.17 -2.82 14.20
C ASN A 38 3.94 -2.58 12.90
N ALA A 39 3.26 -2.59 11.76
CA ALA A 39 3.92 -2.39 10.48
C ALA A 39 4.12 -0.90 10.23
N ASN A 40 5.33 -0.55 9.80
CA ASN A 40 5.60 0.75 9.20
C ASN A 40 4.90 0.79 7.85
N LEU A 41 3.91 1.69 7.76
CA LEU A 41 3.18 1.95 6.52
C LEU A 41 4.07 2.84 5.65
N LEU A 42 4.77 2.23 4.70
CA LEU A 42 5.45 2.98 3.65
C LEU A 42 4.42 3.19 2.53
N LEU A 43 3.78 4.35 2.56
CA LEU A 43 2.97 4.82 1.44
C LEU A 43 3.96 5.17 0.32
N ILE A 44 4.16 4.26 -0.62
CA ILE A 44 5.20 4.46 -1.63
C ILE A 44 4.68 5.45 -2.66
N VAL A 45 5.49 6.47 -2.90
CA VAL A 45 5.44 7.51 -3.95
C VAL A 45 5.37 6.92 -5.36
N PHE A 46 5.14 5.61 -5.51
CA PHE A 46 5.06 4.95 -6.80
C PHE A 46 3.83 5.38 -7.59
N THR A 47 2.77 5.83 -6.92
CA THR A 47 1.64 6.48 -7.60
C THR A 47 2.06 7.82 -8.24
N LEU A 48 2.92 8.62 -7.60
CA LEU A 48 3.42 9.89 -8.15
C LEU A 48 4.47 9.65 -9.24
N SER A 49 5.40 8.72 -9.03
CA SER A 49 6.41 8.40 -10.04
C SER A 49 5.79 7.71 -11.25
N LYS A 50 4.80 6.82 -11.07
CA LYS A 50 4.04 6.22 -12.17
C LYS A 50 3.28 7.29 -12.96
N CYS A 51 2.61 8.22 -12.27
CA CYS A 51 1.92 9.34 -12.92
C CYS A 51 2.89 10.27 -13.67
N LEU A 52 4.04 10.61 -13.08
CA LEU A 52 5.07 11.43 -13.71
C LEU A 52 5.65 10.75 -14.95
N ILE A 53 5.92 9.44 -14.89
CA ILE A 53 6.44 8.66 -16.01
C ILE A 53 5.40 8.59 -17.14
N GLU A 54 4.12 8.36 -16.83
CA GLU A 54 3.05 8.37 -17.83
C GLU A 54 2.89 9.74 -18.49
N LEU A 55 3.08 10.83 -17.74
CA LEU A 55 2.98 12.21 -18.24
C LEU A 55 4.19 12.63 -19.09
N LEU A 56 5.38 12.11 -18.78
CA LEU A 56 6.59 12.25 -19.60
C LEU A 56 6.46 11.48 -20.91
N ILE A 57 5.95 10.24 -20.86
CA ILE A 57 5.71 9.43 -22.06
C ILE A 57 4.64 10.10 -22.94
N SER A 58 3.54 10.61 -22.39
CA SER A 58 2.53 11.33 -23.19
C SER A 58 3.04 12.64 -23.80
N ASN A 59 4.02 13.33 -23.21
CA ASN A 59 4.60 14.55 -23.80
C ASN A 59 5.64 14.25 -24.89
N GLU A 60 6.27 13.08 -24.88
CA GLU A 60 7.24 12.71 -25.93
C GLU A 60 6.59 12.13 -27.20
N TYR A 61 5.32 11.71 -27.13
CA TYR A 61 4.55 11.17 -28.27
C TYR A 61 3.32 12.02 -28.65
N GLY A 62 3.23 13.27 -28.16
CA GLY A 62 2.15 14.23 -28.44
C GLY A 62 2.53 15.29 -29.47
#